data_AF-A0A9D7XAV0-F1
#
_entry.id   AF-A0A9D7XAV0-F1
#
_cell.length_a   1.000
_cell.length_b   1.000
_cell.length_c   1.000
_cell.angle_alpha   90.00
_cell.angle_beta   90.00
_cell.angle_gamma   90.00
#
_symmetry.space_group_name_H-M   'P 1'
#
loop_
_entity.id
_entity.type
_entity.pdbx_description
1 polymer ?
#
loop_
_entity_poly.entity_id
_entity_poly.type
_entity_poly.pdbx_seq_one_letter_code
_entity_poly.pdbx_strand_id
1 'polypeptide(L)'
;MTCWSTPEHRLLAHALTAAGLRSDGYSQHDHASQQATYHDPETDRHIDLHWALNVLPEISGRFDFAELDAESIELPALPGARAFCRKHALMHAVVHFHAHLPANERPAVWLYDMVLLAQGLGAAGWAQLDASVRKAGLAGLHAHALRQAAHWFPLDLPEDLMQQWQVLGQGECASHLLGPENSPARRLVHSLGCVNPERPHRLPARQVVPGSRLDARAIRHRKPRTTRQSLPPPLDQRSAPDTRCTAVGHRHFVERS
;
A
#
# COMPACT_ATOMS: atom_id res chain seq x y z
N MET A 1 18.09 5.51 -17.81
CA MET A 1 16.95 5.36 -16.88
C MET A 1 17.44 4.48 -15.74
N THR A 2 17.85 5.10 -14.63
CA THR A 2 18.32 4.40 -13.44
C THR A 2 17.11 3.89 -12.66
N CYS A 3 17.08 2.59 -12.40
CA CYS A 3 16.05 1.98 -11.58
C CYS A 3 16.20 2.50 -10.14
N TRP A 4 15.17 3.13 -9.58
CA TRP A 4 15.15 3.58 -8.18
C TRP A 4 15.20 2.40 -7.18
N SER A 5 15.21 1.15 -7.66
CA SER A 5 15.31 -0.05 -6.86
C SER A 5 16.74 -0.57 -6.64
N THR A 6 17.80 0.17 -6.99
CA THR A 6 19.15 -0.28 -6.65
C THR A 6 19.30 -0.36 -5.12
N PRO A 7 20.00 -1.38 -4.58
CA PRO A 7 20.26 -1.46 -3.15
C PRO A 7 20.87 -0.18 -2.57
N GLU A 8 21.65 0.56 -3.36
CA GLU A 8 22.27 1.84 -2.98
C GLU A 8 21.23 2.92 -2.64
N HIS A 9 20.15 3.06 -3.43
CA HIS A 9 19.08 4.01 -3.10
C HIS A 9 18.31 3.61 -1.84
N ARG A 10 18.14 2.31 -1.60
CA ARG A 10 17.54 1.81 -0.35
C ARG A 10 18.41 2.13 0.86
N LEU A 11 19.73 2.08 0.70
CA LEU A 11 20.68 2.46 1.73
C LEU A 11 20.66 3.98 2.01
N LEU A 12 20.48 4.81 0.97
CA LEU A 12 20.32 6.26 1.15
C LEU A 12 19.06 6.62 1.94
N ALA A 13 17.99 5.82 1.88
CA ALA A 13 16.79 6.06 2.70
C ALA A 13 17.09 5.98 4.21
N HIS A 14 18.12 5.25 4.63
CA HIS A 14 18.58 5.30 6.03
C HIS A 14 19.15 6.66 6.42
N ALA A 15 19.37 7.61 5.49
CA ALA A 15 19.66 9.00 5.84
C ALA A 15 18.53 9.65 6.66
N LEU A 16 17.29 9.15 6.58
CA LEU A 16 16.20 9.58 7.48
C LEU A 16 16.54 9.33 8.95
N THR A 17 17.35 8.30 9.26
CA THR A 17 17.82 8.07 10.63
C THR A 17 18.82 9.13 11.10
N ALA A 18 19.61 9.70 10.19
CA ALA A 18 20.48 10.83 10.51
C ALA A 18 19.69 12.11 10.80
N ALA A 19 18.44 12.20 10.31
CA ALA A 19 17.50 13.27 10.65
C ALA A 19 16.69 13.00 11.95
N GLY A 20 17.04 11.95 12.72
CA GLY A 20 16.41 11.65 14.01
C GLY A 20 15.22 10.68 13.95
N LEU A 21 14.77 10.30 12.74
CA LEU A 21 13.70 9.32 12.60
C LEU A 21 14.17 7.91 12.98
N ARG A 22 13.28 7.16 13.63
CA ARG A 22 13.51 5.76 13.99
C ARG A 22 12.88 4.88 12.94
N SER A 23 13.69 4.11 12.22
CA SER A 23 13.14 3.06 11.38
C SER A 23 12.51 1.99 12.28
N ASP A 24 11.28 1.58 11.98
CA ASP A 24 10.68 0.39 12.60
C ASP A 24 11.19 -0.93 11.96
N GLY A 25 12.11 -0.80 11.00
CA GLY A 25 12.69 -1.86 10.18
C GLY A 25 12.18 -1.82 8.74
N TYR A 26 12.58 -2.83 7.95
CA TYR A 26 11.78 -3.21 6.79
C TYR A 26 10.61 -3.99 7.35
N SER A 27 9.52 -3.30 7.67
CA SER A 27 8.37 -3.76 8.47
C SER A 27 7.74 -5.10 8.06
N GLN A 28 8.16 -5.72 6.95
CA GLN A 28 7.73 -7.07 6.58
C GLN A 28 8.85 -8.06 6.28
N HIS A 29 9.98 -7.70 5.69
CA HIS A 29 11.06 -8.65 5.36
C HIS A 29 12.41 -7.94 5.21
N ASP A 30 13.33 -8.15 6.17
CA ASP A 30 14.71 -7.65 6.13
C ASP A 30 15.31 -7.80 4.72
N HIS A 31 15.50 -6.65 4.05
CA HIS A 31 16.08 -6.48 2.72
C HIS A 31 15.23 -6.82 1.49
N ALA A 32 14.09 -7.51 1.62
CA ALA A 32 13.23 -7.88 0.49
C ALA A 32 11.93 -7.04 0.37
N SER A 33 11.68 -6.15 1.32
CA SER A 33 10.52 -5.26 1.26
C SER A 33 10.70 -4.13 0.24
N GLN A 34 9.60 -3.76 -0.42
CA GLN A 34 9.50 -2.57 -1.29
C GLN A 34 8.98 -1.35 -0.53
N GLN A 35 8.86 -1.44 0.79
CA GLN A 35 8.52 -0.33 1.68
C GLN A 35 9.37 -0.34 2.96
N ALA A 36 9.52 0.81 3.60
CA ALA A 36 10.10 0.97 4.93
C ALA A 36 9.35 2.08 5.69
N THR A 37 9.11 1.85 6.97
CA THR A 37 8.40 2.82 7.81
C THR A 37 9.37 3.46 8.80
N TYR A 38 9.16 4.76 9.03
CA TYR A 38 9.95 5.57 9.94
C TYR A 38 9.03 6.31 10.89
N HIS A 39 9.38 6.31 12.16
CA HIS A 39 8.68 7.00 13.24
C HIS A 39 9.49 8.21 13.69
N ASP A 40 8.84 9.36 13.76
CA ASP A 40 9.38 10.55 14.40
C ASP A 40 8.96 10.57 15.88
N PRO A 41 9.88 10.34 16.83
CA PRO A 41 9.54 10.29 18.25
C PRO A 41 9.14 11.63 18.85
N GLU A 42 9.42 12.76 18.18
CA GLU A 42 9.05 14.09 18.69
C GLU A 42 7.61 14.45 18.34
N THR A 43 7.16 14.07 17.15
CA THR A 43 5.83 14.42 16.63
C THR A 43 4.85 13.26 16.60
N ASP A 44 5.32 12.05 16.92
CA ASP A 44 4.59 10.78 16.77
C ASP A 44 4.10 10.50 15.34
N ARG A 45 4.76 11.11 14.35
CA ARG A 45 4.41 10.92 12.94
C ARG A 45 5.07 9.69 12.37
N HIS A 46 4.37 9.06 11.43
CA HIS A 46 4.90 7.95 10.65
C HIS A 46 5.12 8.39 9.20
N ILE A 47 6.25 8.00 8.64
CA ILE A 47 6.59 8.15 7.22
C ILE A 47 6.70 6.76 6.65
N ASP A 48 5.83 6.44 5.69
CA ASP A 48 5.87 5.20 4.94
C ASP A 48 6.52 5.45 3.58
N LEU A 49 7.73 4.92 3.40
CA LEU A 49 8.55 5.12 2.21
C LEU A 49 8.45 3.91 1.30
N HIS A 50 8.06 4.13 0.05
CA HIS A 50 7.83 3.08 -0.94
C HIS A 50 8.83 3.17 -2.10
N TRP A 51 9.50 2.05 -2.40
CA TRP A 51 10.25 1.86 -3.66
C TRP A 51 9.39 1.27 -4.77
N ALA A 52 8.29 0.61 -4.40
CA ALA A 52 7.19 0.27 -5.27
C ALA A 52 5.90 0.51 -4.48
N LEU A 53 4.81 0.84 -5.17
CA LEU A 53 3.52 1.14 -4.53
C LEU A 53 2.89 -0.01 -3.74
N ASN A 54 3.44 -1.22 -3.89
CA ASN A 54 2.99 -2.36 -3.14
C ASN A 54 4.12 -3.39 -2.96
N VAL A 55 4.06 -4.13 -1.86
CA VAL A 55 4.99 -5.22 -1.56
C VAL A 55 4.61 -6.54 -2.23
N LEU A 56 3.35 -6.70 -2.64
CA LEU A 56 2.88 -7.91 -3.33
C LEU A 56 3.46 -7.99 -4.75
N PRO A 57 4.19 -9.08 -5.12
CA PRO A 57 4.87 -9.19 -6.41
C PRO A 57 3.96 -9.01 -7.64
N GLU A 58 2.72 -9.47 -7.56
CA GLU A 58 1.72 -9.37 -8.64
C GLU A 58 1.22 -7.95 -8.86
N ILE A 59 1.44 -7.04 -7.90
CA ILE A 59 1.07 -5.62 -7.94
C ILE A 59 2.29 -4.72 -8.11
N SER A 60 3.42 -5.04 -7.48
CA SER A 60 4.58 -4.14 -7.34
C SER A 60 5.11 -3.64 -8.68
N GLY A 61 4.95 -4.42 -9.76
CA GLY A 61 5.36 -4.07 -11.12
C GLY A 61 4.25 -3.53 -12.02
N ARG A 62 3.06 -3.21 -11.49
CA ARG A 62 1.90 -2.71 -12.26
C ARG A 62 1.87 -1.18 -12.41
N PHE A 63 2.70 -0.48 -11.62
CA PHE A 63 2.82 0.97 -11.66
C PHE A 63 4.25 1.34 -12.06
N ASP A 64 4.37 2.14 -13.13
CA ASP A 64 5.66 2.65 -13.57
C ASP A 64 5.96 4.00 -12.90
N PHE A 65 7.10 4.09 -12.21
CA PHE A 65 7.45 5.31 -11.48
C PHE A 65 7.61 6.52 -12.41
N ALA A 66 8.17 6.34 -13.61
CA ALA A 66 8.38 7.47 -14.52
C ALA A 66 7.04 8.01 -15.06
N GLU A 67 6.07 7.12 -15.33
CA GLU A 67 4.69 7.50 -15.65
C GLU A 67 4.02 8.24 -14.48
N LEU A 68 4.14 7.71 -13.26
CA LEU A 68 3.58 8.35 -12.06
C LEU A 68 4.18 9.73 -11.81
N ASP A 69 5.50 9.87 -11.89
CA ASP A 69 6.22 11.12 -11.66
C ASP A 69 5.92 12.15 -12.75
N ALA A 70 5.92 11.74 -14.03
CA ALA A 70 5.60 12.64 -15.14
C ALA A 70 4.19 13.21 -15.05
N GLU A 71 3.23 12.44 -14.54
CA GLU A 71 1.85 12.88 -14.37
C GLU A 71 1.52 13.42 -12.97
N SER A 72 2.47 13.45 -12.05
CA SER A 72 2.23 13.95 -10.70
C SER A 72 1.99 15.46 -10.68
N ILE A 73 1.14 15.90 -9.77
CA ILE A 73 0.72 17.29 -9.59
C ILE A 73 1.44 17.93 -8.41
N GLU A 74 1.76 19.22 -8.51
CA GLU A 74 2.28 20.01 -7.39
C GLU A 74 1.22 20.14 -6.28
N LEU A 75 1.64 20.07 -5.03
CA LEU A 75 0.79 20.33 -3.87
C LEU A 75 0.84 21.82 -3.52
N PRO A 76 -0.25 22.59 -3.68
CA PRO A 76 -0.20 24.05 -3.51
C PRO A 76 0.25 24.51 -2.11
N ALA A 77 -0.03 23.72 -1.08
CA ALA A 77 0.32 24.03 0.30
C ALA A 77 1.75 23.63 0.69
N LEU A 78 2.46 22.88 -0.16
CA LEU A 78 3.77 22.30 0.14
C LEU A 78 4.72 22.50 -1.07
N PRO A 79 5.45 23.62 -1.14
CA PRO A 79 6.34 23.90 -2.26
C PRO A 79 7.37 22.80 -2.50
N GLY A 80 7.47 22.32 -3.74
CA GLY A 80 8.36 21.24 -4.14
C GLY A 80 7.87 19.83 -3.78
N ALA A 81 6.69 19.71 -3.15
CA ALA A 81 6.05 18.42 -2.93
C ALA A 81 5.06 18.13 -4.06
N ARG A 82 5.10 16.89 -4.53
CA ARG A 82 4.22 16.40 -5.61
C ARG A 82 3.37 15.24 -5.10
N ALA A 83 2.19 15.10 -5.66
CA ALA A 83 1.25 14.02 -5.36
C ALA A 83 0.76 13.36 -6.65
N PHE A 84 0.17 12.17 -6.52
CA PHE A 84 -0.49 11.55 -7.67
C PHE A 84 -1.61 12.45 -8.21
N CYS A 85 -1.70 12.52 -9.53
CA CYS A 85 -2.91 12.99 -10.16
C CYS A 85 -4.08 12.06 -9.79
N ARG A 86 -5.30 12.56 -9.93
CA ARG A 86 -6.52 11.90 -9.43
C ARG A 86 -6.68 10.45 -9.90
N LYS A 87 -6.39 10.13 -11.17
CA LYS A 87 -6.51 8.76 -11.68
C LYS A 87 -5.52 7.81 -11.00
N HIS A 88 -4.26 8.22 -10.84
CA HIS A 88 -3.23 7.42 -10.19
C HIS A 88 -3.47 7.28 -8.69
N ALA A 89 -3.96 8.34 -8.04
CA ALA A 89 -4.40 8.30 -6.65
C ALA A 89 -5.53 7.29 -6.45
N LEU A 90 -6.54 7.27 -7.34
CA LEU A 90 -7.64 6.30 -7.27
C LEU A 90 -7.14 4.87 -7.49
N MET A 91 -6.27 4.65 -8.49
CA MET A 91 -5.70 3.33 -8.72
C MET A 91 -4.90 2.82 -7.52
N HIS A 92 -4.11 3.70 -6.90
CA HIS A 92 -3.36 3.38 -5.70
C HIS A 92 -4.29 3.06 -4.53
N ALA A 93 -5.34 3.86 -4.31
CA ALA A 93 -6.32 3.63 -3.23
C ALA A 93 -7.01 2.26 -3.35
N VAL A 94 -7.45 1.87 -4.55
CA VAL A 94 -8.05 0.55 -4.80
C VAL A 94 -7.08 -0.58 -4.47
N VAL A 95 -5.83 -0.46 -4.90
CA VAL A 95 -4.79 -1.46 -4.64
C VAL A 95 -4.50 -1.53 -3.15
N HIS A 96 -4.31 -0.40 -2.48
CA HIS A 96 -4.05 -0.32 -1.05
C HIS A 96 -5.18 -0.99 -0.24
N PHE A 97 -6.43 -0.71 -0.62
CA PHE A 97 -7.60 -1.33 -0.01
C PHE A 97 -7.57 -2.86 -0.07
N HIS A 98 -7.21 -3.44 -1.22
CA HIS A 98 -7.19 -4.90 -1.37
C HIS A 98 -5.94 -5.58 -0.81
N ALA A 99 -4.80 -4.90 -0.87
CA ALA A 99 -3.50 -5.50 -0.60
C ALA A 99 -2.96 -5.25 0.81
N HIS A 100 -3.42 -4.20 1.51
CA HIS A 100 -2.84 -3.81 2.80
C HIS A 100 -3.42 -4.60 3.98
N LEU A 101 -4.75 -4.66 4.12
CA LEU A 101 -5.43 -5.29 5.25
C LEU A 101 -6.33 -6.47 4.82
N PRO A 102 -6.51 -7.47 5.71
CA PRO A 102 -7.58 -8.45 5.59
C PRO A 102 -8.95 -7.79 5.39
N ALA A 103 -9.84 -8.42 4.63
CA ALA A 103 -11.13 -7.84 4.26
C ALA A 103 -11.99 -7.38 5.45
N ASN A 104 -11.92 -8.09 6.58
CA ASN A 104 -12.64 -7.78 7.82
C ASN A 104 -12.01 -6.65 8.66
N GLU A 105 -10.84 -6.15 8.29
CA GLU A 105 -10.11 -5.10 9.02
C GLU A 105 -10.00 -3.79 8.22
N ARG A 106 -10.49 -3.75 6.98
CA ARG A 106 -10.39 -2.57 6.10
C ARG A 106 -11.28 -1.44 6.64
N PRO A 107 -10.73 -0.25 6.91
CA PRO A 107 -11.51 0.85 7.46
C PRO A 107 -12.39 1.48 6.37
N ALA A 108 -13.61 1.87 6.73
CA ALA A 108 -14.56 2.50 5.80
C ALA A 108 -14.05 3.84 5.23
N VAL A 109 -13.13 4.52 5.92
CA VAL A 109 -12.51 5.77 5.43
C VAL A 109 -11.81 5.57 4.09
N TRP A 110 -11.25 4.39 3.81
CA TRP A 110 -10.60 4.11 2.52
C TRP A 110 -11.61 4.01 1.38
N LEU A 111 -12.81 3.51 1.63
CA LEU A 111 -13.89 3.55 0.64
C LEU A 111 -14.34 4.99 0.38
N TYR A 112 -14.37 5.82 1.42
CA TYR A 112 -14.71 7.23 1.28
C TYR A 112 -13.65 8.00 0.46
N ASP A 113 -12.35 7.71 0.65
CA ASP A 113 -11.29 8.28 -0.18
C ASP A 113 -11.49 7.95 -1.67
N MET A 114 -11.89 6.71 -1.99
CA MET A 114 -12.21 6.33 -3.36
C MET A 114 -13.42 7.10 -3.92
N VAL A 115 -14.44 7.36 -3.10
CA VAL A 115 -15.61 8.16 -3.50
C VAL A 115 -15.18 9.57 -3.88
N LEU A 116 -14.39 10.23 -3.03
CA LEU A 116 -13.89 11.58 -3.28
C LEU A 116 -13.03 11.66 -4.56
N LEU A 117 -12.20 10.65 -4.78
CA LEU A 117 -11.38 10.55 -5.99
C LEU A 117 -12.23 10.27 -7.24
N ALA A 118 -13.21 9.37 -7.17
CA ALA A 118 -14.05 8.97 -8.29
C ALA A 118 -15.08 10.05 -8.69
N GLN A 119 -15.74 10.71 -7.74
CA GLN A 119 -16.65 11.85 -8.01
C GLN A 119 -15.94 12.99 -8.74
N GLY A 120 -14.63 13.10 -8.54
CA GLY A 120 -13.80 14.06 -9.21
C GLY A 120 -13.48 13.76 -10.67
N LEU A 121 -13.92 12.63 -11.23
CA LEU A 121 -13.66 12.23 -12.60
C LEU A 121 -14.83 12.58 -13.52
N GLY A 122 -14.58 13.42 -14.52
CA GLY A 122 -15.48 13.56 -15.67
C GLY A 122 -15.31 12.41 -16.67
N ALA A 123 -16.06 12.44 -17.78
CA ALA A 123 -16.02 11.39 -18.81
C ALA A 123 -14.60 11.10 -19.36
N ALA A 124 -13.82 12.15 -19.63
CA ALA A 124 -12.43 12.00 -20.07
C ALA A 124 -11.53 11.37 -18.99
N GLY A 125 -11.77 11.69 -17.71
CA GLY A 125 -11.04 11.10 -16.59
C GLY A 125 -11.33 9.61 -16.43
N TRP A 126 -12.60 9.21 -16.58
CA TRP A 126 -13.00 7.80 -16.60
C TRP A 126 -12.37 7.03 -17.77
N ALA A 127 -12.32 7.62 -18.97
CA ALA A 127 -11.67 7.00 -20.13
C ALA A 127 -10.16 6.81 -19.92
N GLN A 128 -9.48 7.81 -19.32
CA GLN A 128 -8.06 7.68 -18.97
C GLN A 128 -7.83 6.62 -17.90
N LEU A 129 -8.69 6.57 -16.88
CA LEU A 129 -8.63 5.57 -15.84
C LEU A 129 -8.83 4.16 -16.43
N ASP A 130 -9.80 3.96 -17.33
CA ASP A 130 -10.01 2.69 -18.04
C ASP A 130 -8.76 2.21 -18.77
N ALA A 131 -8.13 3.09 -19.54
CA ALA A 131 -6.89 2.76 -20.24
C ALA A 131 -5.78 2.32 -19.26
N SER A 132 -5.58 3.06 -18.16
CA SER A 132 -4.56 2.76 -17.16
C SER A 132 -4.86 1.48 -16.38
N VAL A 133 -6.12 1.25 -15.98
CA VAL A 133 -6.57 0.06 -15.25
C VAL A 133 -6.40 -1.20 -16.09
N ARG A 134 -6.78 -1.16 -17.37
CA ARG A 134 -6.59 -2.28 -18.32
C ARG A 134 -5.11 -2.57 -18.58
N LYS A 135 -4.31 -1.52 -18.80
CA LYS A 135 -2.85 -1.64 -18.97
C LYS A 135 -2.20 -2.31 -17.75
N ALA A 136 -2.63 -1.92 -16.55
CA ALA A 136 -2.14 -2.47 -15.30
C ALA A 136 -2.69 -3.88 -15.01
N GLY A 137 -3.77 -4.31 -15.67
CA GLY A 137 -4.42 -5.59 -15.39
C GLY A 137 -5.02 -5.63 -13.97
N LEU A 138 -5.74 -4.56 -13.61
CA LEU A 138 -6.36 -4.35 -12.28
C LEU A 138 -7.87 -4.11 -12.36
N ALA A 139 -8.51 -4.35 -13.50
CA ALA A 139 -9.93 -4.09 -13.74
C ALA A 139 -10.85 -4.74 -12.68
N GLY A 140 -10.61 -6.01 -12.34
CA GLY A 140 -11.43 -6.73 -11.36
C GLY A 140 -11.41 -6.08 -9.98
N LEU A 141 -10.22 -5.68 -9.52
CA LEU A 141 -10.05 -5.00 -8.23
C LEU A 141 -10.78 -3.66 -8.20
N HIS A 142 -10.71 -2.89 -9.28
CA HIS A 142 -11.34 -1.57 -9.39
C HIS A 142 -12.87 -1.68 -9.42
N ALA A 143 -13.42 -2.56 -10.25
CA ALA A 143 -14.87 -2.78 -10.28
C ALA A 143 -15.39 -3.20 -8.90
N HIS A 144 -14.68 -4.12 -8.22
CA HIS A 144 -15.08 -4.58 -6.90
C HIS A 144 -15.00 -3.46 -5.85
N ALA A 145 -13.87 -2.75 -5.74
CA ALA A 145 -13.69 -1.71 -4.73
C ALA A 145 -14.65 -0.53 -4.91
N LEU A 146 -14.86 -0.09 -6.16
CA LEU A 146 -15.77 1.02 -6.45
C LEU A 146 -17.24 0.66 -6.19
N ARG A 147 -17.66 -0.57 -6.52
CA ARG A 147 -19.01 -1.06 -6.14
C ARG A 147 -19.18 -1.15 -4.62
N GLN A 148 -18.14 -1.57 -3.90
CA GLN A 148 -18.18 -1.51 -2.43
C GLN A 148 -18.29 -0.07 -1.95
N ALA A 149 -17.54 0.87 -2.51
CA ALA A 149 -17.62 2.26 -2.13
C ALA A 149 -19.02 2.84 -2.39
N ALA A 150 -19.62 2.55 -3.55
CA ALA A 150 -20.98 2.96 -3.91
C ALA A 150 -22.08 2.28 -3.07
N HIS A 151 -21.79 1.12 -2.46
CA HIS A 151 -22.71 0.49 -1.52
C HIS A 151 -22.78 1.26 -0.19
N TRP A 152 -21.67 1.83 0.26
CA TRP A 152 -21.58 2.55 1.53
C TRP A 152 -21.88 4.05 1.41
N PHE A 153 -21.60 4.64 0.26
CA PHE A 153 -21.68 6.09 0.04
C PHE A 153 -22.32 6.41 -1.31
N PRO A 154 -23.01 7.57 -1.43
CA PRO A 154 -23.52 8.03 -2.72
C PRO A 154 -22.38 8.24 -3.74
N LEU A 155 -22.34 7.38 -4.76
CA LEU A 155 -21.36 7.45 -5.84
C LEU A 155 -22.00 6.95 -7.13
N ASP A 156 -22.13 7.86 -8.11
CA ASP A 156 -22.58 7.50 -9.45
C ASP A 156 -21.44 6.84 -10.21
N LEU A 157 -21.63 5.57 -10.57
CA LEU A 157 -20.66 4.79 -11.33
C LEU A 157 -21.11 4.62 -12.78
N PRO A 158 -20.18 4.65 -13.76
CA PRO A 158 -20.47 4.24 -15.13
C PRO A 158 -20.70 2.72 -15.17
N GLU A 159 -21.96 2.29 -15.07
CA GLU A 159 -22.32 0.89 -14.86
C GLU A 159 -21.80 -0.05 -15.97
N ASP A 160 -21.87 0.39 -17.23
CA ASP A 160 -21.32 -0.35 -18.37
C ASP A 160 -19.81 -0.62 -18.20
N LEU A 161 -19.06 0.37 -17.71
CA LEU A 161 -17.63 0.25 -17.46
C LEU A 161 -17.36 -0.69 -16.29
N MET A 162 -18.14 -0.59 -15.20
CA MET A 162 -18.01 -1.49 -14.05
C MET A 162 -18.27 -2.96 -14.45
N GLN A 163 -19.27 -3.20 -15.30
CA GLN A 163 -19.55 -4.54 -15.83
C GLN A 163 -18.42 -5.04 -16.73
N GLN A 164 -17.90 -4.20 -17.62
CA GLN A 164 -16.74 -4.55 -18.45
C GLN A 164 -15.52 -4.92 -17.60
N TRP A 165 -15.19 -4.10 -16.60
CA TRP A 165 -14.07 -4.36 -15.71
C TRP A 165 -14.24 -5.63 -14.88
N GLN A 166 -15.46 -5.92 -14.42
CA GLN A 166 -15.75 -7.17 -13.72
C GLN A 166 -15.49 -8.39 -14.60
N VAL A 167 -15.88 -8.35 -15.89
CA VAL A 167 -15.63 -9.44 -16.85
C VAL A 167 -14.14 -9.59 -17.12
N LEU A 168 -13.44 -8.49 -17.41
CA LEU A 168 -11.99 -8.51 -17.65
C LEU A 168 -11.22 -9.06 -16.44
N GLY A 169 -11.64 -8.64 -15.25
CA GLY A 169 -11.05 -9.05 -13.97
C GLY A 169 -11.02 -10.56 -13.75
N GLN A 170 -11.93 -11.33 -14.35
CA GLN A 170 -11.95 -12.79 -14.20
C GLN A 170 -10.68 -13.46 -14.75
N GLY A 171 -10.00 -12.83 -15.71
CA GLY A 171 -8.73 -13.31 -16.26
C GLY A 171 -7.48 -12.65 -15.68
N GLU A 172 -7.64 -11.68 -14.78
CA GLU A 172 -6.52 -10.95 -14.19
C GLU A 172 -6.02 -11.66 -12.93
N CYS A 173 -4.71 -11.91 -12.86
CA CYS A 173 -4.11 -12.48 -11.65
C CYS A 173 -4.50 -11.72 -10.37
N ALA A 174 -4.44 -10.38 -10.40
CA ALA A 174 -4.63 -9.56 -9.20
C ALA A 174 -6.03 -9.75 -8.59
N SER A 175 -7.02 -10.17 -9.38
CA SER A 175 -8.39 -10.45 -8.90
C SER A 175 -8.47 -11.61 -7.89
N HIS A 176 -7.43 -12.43 -7.76
CA HIS A 176 -7.37 -13.43 -6.69
C HIS A 176 -7.38 -12.84 -5.28
N LEU A 177 -6.97 -11.57 -5.12
CA LEU A 177 -7.06 -10.84 -3.84
C LEU A 177 -8.50 -10.61 -3.38
N LEU A 178 -9.49 -10.77 -4.27
CA LEU A 178 -10.91 -10.74 -3.94
C LEU A 178 -11.40 -12.04 -3.28
N GLY A 179 -10.59 -13.10 -3.32
CA GLY A 179 -10.95 -14.40 -2.77
C GLY A 179 -11.01 -14.42 -1.24
N PRO A 180 -11.77 -15.35 -0.64
CA PRO A 180 -11.87 -15.49 0.82
C PRO A 180 -10.57 -16.01 1.46
N GLU A 181 -9.69 -16.64 0.68
CA GLU A 181 -8.49 -17.32 1.17
C GLU A 181 -7.24 -16.45 1.08
N ASN A 182 -7.18 -15.43 1.93
CA ASN A 182 -6.08 -14.46 1.94
C ASN A 182 -4.99 -14.76 2.98
N SER A 183 -4.66 -16.04 3.24
CA SER A 183 -3.50 -16.31 4.10
C SER A 183 -2.21 -15.80 3.43
N PRO A 184 -1.26 -15.20 4.17
CA PRO A 184 -0.05 -14.64 3.58
C PRO A 184 0.73 -15.65 2.71
N ALA A 185 0.79 -16.92 3.14
CA ALA A 185 1.47 -17.98 2.39
C ALA A 185 0.77 -18.32 1.06
N ARG A 186 -0.57 -18.43 1.05
CA ARG A 186 -1.32 -18.70 -0.19
C ARG A 186 -1.25 -17.52 -1.15
N ARG A 187 -1.34 -16.29 -0.62
CA ARG A 187 -1.11 -15.07 -1.40
C ARG A 187 0.25 -15.13 -2.08
N LEU A 188 1.34 -15.33 -1.32
CA LEU A 188 2.68 -15.42 -1.90
C LEU A 188 2.82 -16.51 -2.99
N VAL A 189 2.31 -17.71 -2.76
CA VAL A 189 2.38 -18.79 -3.76
C VAL A 189 1.63 -18.40 -5.04
N HIS A 190 0.46 -17.78 -4.90
CA HIS A 190 -0.32 -17.30 -6.03
C HIS A 190 0.39 -16.16 -6.76
N SER A 191 0.90 -15.17 -6.03
CA SER A 191 1.72 -14.07 -6.53
C SER A 191 2.86 -14.59 -7.41
N LEU A 192 3.58 -15.60 -6.95
CA LEU A 192 4.69 -16.21 -7.70
C LEU A 192 4.22 -16.89 -8.99
N GLY A 193 3.03 -17.52 -8.99
CA GLY A 193 2.42 -18.08 -10.20
C GLY A 193 2.00 -17.02 -11.22
N CYS A 194 1.78 -15.78 -10.76
CA CYS A 194 1.40 -14.67 -11.62
C CYS A 194 2.57 -13.89 -12.22
N VAL A 195 3.75 -14.01 -11.63
CA VAL A 195 4.99 -13.47 -12.21
C VAL A 195 5.34 -14.38 -13.38
N ASN A 196 4.68 -14.14 -14.52
CA ASN A 196 4.89 -14.91 -15.73
C ASN A 196 6.33 -14.67 -16.25
N PRO A 197 7.18 -15.70 -16.37
CA PRO A 197 8.54 -15.53 -16.88
C PRO A 197 8.58 -15.07 -18.35
N GLU A 198 7.53 -15.30 -19.13
CA GLU A 198 7.48 -14.97 -20.57
C GLU A 198 6.97 -13.57 -20.91
N ARG A 199 6.28 -12.93 -19.95
CA ARG A 199 6.13 -11.47 -19.95
C ARG A 199 7.08 -10.98 -18.88
N PRO A 200 8.39 -10.82 -19.17
CA PRO A 200 9.23 -10.13 -18.24
C PRO A 200 8.55 -8.78 -18.00
N HIS A 201 8.01 -8.58 -16.80
CA HIS A 201 8.12 -7.28 -16.17
C HIS A 201 9.53 -6.85 -16.52
N ARG A 202 9.68 -5.74 -17.27
CA ARG A 202 11.00 -5.24 -17.63
C ARG A 202 11.71 -4.92 -16.33
N LEU A 203 12.26 -5.94 -15.66
CA LEU A 203 13.36 -5.80 -14.75
C LEU A 203 14.41 -5.18 -15.65
N PRO A 204 14.77 -3.92 -15.42
CA PRO A 204 15.67 -3.24 -16.31
C PRO A 204 16.92 -4.10 -16.42
N ALA A 205 17.33 -4.39 -17.67
CA ALA A 205 18.57 -5.08 -17.94
C ALA A 205 19.63 -4.45 -17.05
N ARG A 206 20.29 -5.28 -16.23
CA ARG A 206 21.29 -4.88 -15.25
C ARG A 206 22.34 -4.04 -15.97
N GLN A 207 22.20 -2.72 -15.94
CA GLN A 207 23.20 -1.81 -16.46
C GLN A 207 24.37 -1.92 -15.49
N VAL A 208 25.32 -2.78 -15.84
CA VAL A 208 26.64 -2.78 -15.21
C VAL A 208 27.23 -1.42 -15.53
N VAL A 209 27.23 -0.51 -14.54
CA VAL A 209 27.95 0.75 -14.64
C VAL A 209 29.44 0.39 -14.64
N PRO A 210 30.18 0.59 -15.73
CA PRO A 210 31.61 0.33 -15.73
C PRO A 210 32.28 1.46 -14.95
N GLY A 211 32.73 1.22 -13.72
CA GLY A 211 33.62 2.17 -13.03
C GLY A 211 33.54 2.28 -11.51
N SER A 212 32.52 1.73 -10.84
CA SER A 212 32.46 1.82 -9.37
C SER A 212 33.28 0.72 -8.69
N ARG A 213 34.61 0.90 -8.65
CA ARG A 213 35.44 0.22 -7.64
C ARG A 213 35.18 0.89 -6.29
N LEU A 214 34.20 0.38 -5.54
CA LEU A 214 34.08 0.70 -4.12
C LEU A 214 35.19 -0.02 -3.37
N ASP A 215 36.07 0.77 -2.78
CA ASP A 215 37.18 0.32 -1.96
C ASP A 215 36.62 -0.30 -0.67
N ALA A 216 36.65 -1.64 -0.60
CA ALA A 216 36.17 -2.40 0.54
C ALA A 216 37.19 -2.35 1.70
N ARG A 217 37.41 -1.16 2.27
CA ARG A 217 38.16 -1.01 3.53
C ARG A 217 37.37 -0.20 4.56
N ALA A 218 37.06 -0.92 5.64
CA ALA A 218 36.76 -0.45 6.99
C ALA A 218 35.33 0.04 7.31
N ILE A 219 34.41 -0.93 7.46
CA ILE A 219 33.39 -0.86 8.52
C ILE A 219 33.57 -2.09 9.41
N ARG A 220 34.38 -1.96 10.47
CA ARG A 220 34.40 -2.96 11.55
C ARG A 220 33.21 -2.70 12.45
N HIS A 221 32.15 -3.49 12.29
CA HIS A 221 31.08 -3.56 13.28
C HIS A 221 31.66 -4.09 14.60
N ARG A 222 31.77 -3.22 15.61
CA ARG A 222 31.88 -3.67 17.01
C ARG A 222 30.56 -4.34 17.38
N LYS A 223 30.61 -5.64 17.71
CA LYS A 223 29.50 -6.32 18.37
C LYS A 223 29.16 -5.57 19.66
N PRO A 224 27.89 -5.17 19.89
CA PRO A 224 27.49 -4.66 21.20
C PRO A 224 27.66 -5.78 22.24
N ARG A 225 28.27 -5.43 23.37
CA ARG A 225 28.37 -6.26 24.57
C ARG A 225 26.94 -6.46 25.09
N THR A 226 26.46 -7.68 25.09
CA THR A 226 25.21 -8.07 25.75
C THR A 226 25.41 -8.01 27.27
N THR A 227 25.01 -6.90 27.88
CA THR A 227 24.84 -6.83 29.33
C THR A 227 23.54 -7.55 29.67
N ARG A 228 23.65 -8.68 30.37
CA ARG A 228 22.52 -9.48 30.85
C ARG A 228 21.79 -8.67 31.92
N GLN A 229 20.72 -7.95 31.55
CA GLN A 229 19.77 -7.39 32.51
C GLN A 229 18.87 -8.52 33.00
N SER A 230 18.90 -8.76 34.31
CA SER A 230 18.02 -9.67 35.03
C SER A 230 16.58 -9.18 34.89
N LEU A 231 15.69 -10.03 34.38
CA LEU A 231 14.25 -9.77 34.38
C LEU A 231 13.73 -9.70 35.82
N PRO A 232 12.84 -8.75 36.17
CA PRO A 232 12.12 -8.79 37.43
C PRO A 232 11.15 -9.98 37.46
N PRO A 233 10.85 -10.54 38.65
CA PRO A 233 9.89 -11.64 38.78
C PRO A 233 8.47 -11.20 38.36
N PRO A 234 7.63 -12.15 37.91
CA PRO A 234 6.29 -11.87 37.46
C PRO A 234 5.41 -11.34 38.60
N LEU A 235 4.62 -10.31 38.29
CA LEU A 235 3.59 -9.75 39.17
C LEU A 235 2.45 -10.75 39.36
N ASP A 236 2.07 -10.89 40.63
CA ASP A 236 0.98 -11.70 41.17
C ASP A 236 -0.36 -11.37 40.47
N GLN A 237 -0.94 -12.34 39.76
CA GLN A 237 -2.24 -12.22 39.10
C GLN A 237 -3.35 -12.33 40.15
N ARG A 238 -3.81 -11.18 40.65
CA ARG A 238 -5.04 -11.11 41.44
C ARG A 238 -6.25 -10.85 40.54
N SER A 239 -7.24 -11.70 40.76
CA SER A 239 -8.55 -11.83 40.16
C SER A 239 -9.27 -10.51 39.85
N ALA A 240 -9.78 -10.40 38.62
CA ALA A 240 -10.75 -9.38 38.24
C ALA A 240 -12.17 -9.79 38.71
N PRO A 241 -13.00 -8.86 39.21
CA PRO A 241 -14.38 -9.14 39.55
C PRO A 241 -15.29 -9.10 38.31
N ASP A 242 -16.20 -10.07 38.33
CA ASP A 242 -17.29 -10.31 37.39
C ASP A 242 -18.21 -9.08 37.26
N THR A 243 -18.33 -8.51 36.05
CA THR A 243 -19.26 -7.41 35.77
C THR A 243 -20.28 -7.83 34.72
N ARG A 244 -21.44 -8.30 35.20
CA ARG A 244 -22.68 -8.35 34.42
C ARG A 244 -23.22 -6.92 34.28
N CYS A 245 -23.38 -6.44 33.06
CA CYS A 245 -24.21 -5.27 32.76
C CYS A 245 -25.41 -5.68 31.90
N THR A 246 -26.57 -5.33 32.47
CA THR A 246 -27.93 -5.53 32.03
C THR A 246 -28.30 -4.64 30.84
N ALA A 247 -29.12 -5.19 29.95
CA ALA A 247 -29.77 -4.47 28.85
C ALA A 247 -30.95 -3.61 29.35
N VAL A 248 -30.96 -2.34 28.96
CA VAL A 248 -32.10 -1.38 28.99
C VAL A 248 -31.76 -0.35 27.89
N GLY A 249 -32.60 0.12 26.98
CA GLY A 249 -34.02 -0.01 26.70
C GLY A 249 -34.33 1.03 25.60
N HIS A 250 -35.27 0.71 24.71
CA HIS A 250 -35.76 1.56 23.64
C HIS A 250 -36.14 2.98 24.08
N ARG A 251 -35.83 4.00 23.25
CA ARG A 251 -36.66 5.20 23.12
C ARG A 251 -36.80 5.66 21.67
N HIS A 252 -38.06 5.93 21.35
CA HIS A 252 -38.58 6.59 20.16
C HIS A 252 -37.93 7.95 19.90
N PHE A 253 -37.69 8.26 18.62
CA PHE A 253 -37.56 9.62 18.13
C PHE A 253 -38.85 10.00 17.40
N VAL A 254 -39.45 11.10 17.82
CA VAL A 254 -40.67 11.71 17.26
C VAL A 254 -40.24 12.96 16.50
N GLU A 255 -40.68 13.08 15.26
CA GLU A 255 -40.60 14.28 14.43
C GLU A 255 -41.45 15.44 14.99
N ARG A 256 -40.93 16.67 14.82
CA ARG A 256 -41.58 17.98 14.65
C ARG A 256 -40.44 19.02 14.77
N SER A 257 -40.21 19.98 13.89
CA SER A 257 -41.06 20.66 12.90
C SER A 257 -40.22 21.12 11.71
#